data_AF-A0A4D4KRU1-F1
#
_entry.id   AF-A0A4D4KRU1-F1
#
_cell.length_a   1.000
_cell.length_b   1.000
_cell.length_c   1.000
_cell.angle_alpha   90.00
_cell.angle_beta   90.00
_cell.angle_gamma   90.00
#
_symmetry.space_group_name_H-M   'P 1'
#
loop_
_entity.id
_entity.type
_entity.pdbx_description
1 polymer ?
#
loop_
_entity_poly.entity_id
_entity_poly.type
_entity_poly.pdbx_seq_one_letter_code
_entity_poly.pdbx_strand_id
1 'polypeptide(L)'
;MWFRLPAPGRAERWSFNGGVNHLSRGLVAAALTVLLLTAAAPAAAPAATSAEIDCPGGYVCIYPETNFGGQPWVKRAVDGSVKDLPSAIRDRGSSVRNNSDRTARVYEKRNYSGRWVCVTKSGGSIHDLRGYNLNDQTRSLRINRNDCG
;
A
#
# COMPACT_ATOMS: atom_id res chain seq x y z
N MET A 1 33.14 0.57 -19.54
CA MET A 1 32.76 -0.86 -19.44
C MET A 1 31.26 -0.94 -19.31
N TRP A 2 30.60 -1.57 -20.28
CA TRP A 2 29.16 -1.75 -20.35
C TRP A 2 28.84 -3.21 -20.00
N PHE A 3 27.91 -3.45 -19.08
CA PHE A 3 27.34 -4.78 -18.87
C PHE A 3 25.83 -4.70 -19.10
N ARG A 4 25.41 -5.30 -20.22
CA ARG A 4 24.01 -5.68 -20.49
C ARG A 4 23.75 -7.01 -19.77
N LEU A 5 22.75 -7.05 -18.90
CA LEU A 5 22.15 -8.29 -18.43
C LEU A 5 20.85 -8.61 -19.20
N PRO A 6 20.54 -9.90 -19.40
CA PRO A 6 19.51 -10.37 -20.32
C PRO A 6 18.10 -10.37 -19.71
N ALA A 7 17.10 -10.23 -20.58
CA ALA A 7 15.68 -10.31 -20.25
C ALA A 7 15.17 -11.77 -20.21
N PRO A 8 14.23 -12.11 -19.31
CA PRO A 8 13.39 -13.29 -19.49
C PRO A 8 12.00 -12.92 -20.01
N GLY A 9 11.65 -13.52 -21.14
CA GLY A 9 10.45 -14.37 -21.27
C GLY A 9 9.08 -13.70 -21.28
N ARG A 10 8.50 -13.63 -22.49
CA ARG A 10 7.11 -13.25 -22.78
C ARG A 10 6.24 -14.51 -22.81
N ALA A 11 4.94 -14.31 -22.55
CA ALA A 11 3.81 -15.25 -22.74
C ALA A 11 3.55 -16.18 -21.54
N GLU A 12 2.32 -16.55 -21.17
CA GLU A 12 1.20 -16.96 -22.01
C GLU A 12 -0.18 -16.66 -21.39
N ARG A 13 -1.12 -16.36 -22.29
CA ARG A 13 -2.54 -16.08 -22.14
C ARG A 13 -3.28 -17.40 -21.99
N TRP A 14 -3.82 -17.71 -20.81
CA TRP A 14 -4.66 -18.89 -20.64
C TRP A 14 -6.14 -18.52 -20.82
N SER A 15 -6.66 -18.91 -21.97
CA SER A 15 -8.07 -18.98 -22.31
C SER A 15 -8.48 -20.44 -22.13
N PHE A 16 -9.38 -20.74 -21.19
CA PHE A 16 -9.96 -22.09 -21.06
C PHE A 16 -11.38 -22.06 -21.61
N ASN A 17 -11.53 -22.63 -22.81
CA ASN A 17 -12.80 -22.91 -23.44
C ASN A 17 -13.21 -24.33 -23.05
N GLY A 18 -14.43 -24.48 -22.52
CA GLY A 18 -14.98 -25.74 -22.06
C GLY A 18 -15.22 -26.72 -23.23
N GLY A 19 -14.94 -27.99 -22.99
CA GLY A 19 -15.21 -29.08 -23.92
C GLY A 19 -15.26 -30.40 -23.18
N VAL A 20 -16.42 -30.71 -22.59
CA VAL A 20 -16.76 -32.04 -22.08
C VAL A 20 -17.23 -32.87 -23.26
N ASN A 21 -16.51 -33.95 -23.57
CA ASN A 21 -17.03 -35.04 -24.40
C ASN A 21 -16.68 -36.38 -23.75
N HIS A 22 -17.73 -37.11 -23.40
CA HIS A 22 -17.70 -38.45 -22.84
C HIS A 22 -17.26 -39.49 -23.87
N LEU A 23 -16.51 -40.52 -23.45
CA LEU A 23 -16.62 -41.84 -24.06
C LEU A 23 -16.28 -42.95 -23.04
N SER A 24 -17.14 -43.95 -23.01
CA SER A 24 -17.25 -45.03 -22.03
C SER A 24 -16.40 -46.26 -22.41
N ARG A 25 -15.87 -47.00 -21.41
CA ARG A 25 -15.90 -48.49 -21.27
C ARG A 25 -14.79 -49.01 -20.35
N GLY A 26 -15.16 -49.92 -19.44
CA GLY A 26 -14.24 -50.88 -18.83
C GLY A 26 -14.48 -51.15 -17.34
N LEU A 27 -15.24 -52.21 -17.02
CA LEU A 27 -15.38 -52.80 -15.68
C LEU A 27 -14.25 -53.80 -15.44
N VAL A 28 -13.43 -53.63 -14.38
CA VAL A 28 -12.71 -54.72 -13.69
C VAL A 28 -12.60 -54.40 -12.19
N ALA A 29 -12.88 -55.40 -11.38
CA ALA A 29 -13.03 -55.36 -9.92
C ALA A 29 -11.71 -55.34 -9.11
N ALA A 30 -11.89 -55.14 -7.80
CA ALA A 30 -11.00 -55.44 -6.67
C ALA A 30 -9.96 -54.38 -6.26
N ALA A 31 -10.26 -53.70 -5.14
CA ALA A 31 -9.51 -53.78 -3.87
C ALA A 31 -9.94 -52.65 -2.93
N LEU A 32 -10.43 -53.02 -1.74
CA LEU A 32 -10.70 -52.11 -0.63
C LEU A 32 -9.38 -51.58 -0.08
N THR A 33 -9.06 -50.31 -0.38
CA THR A 33 -8.14 -49.50 0.42
C THR A 33 -8.79 -48.15 0.64
N VAL A 34 -9.39 -47.94 1.81
CA VAL A 34 -9.82 -46.62 2.28
C VAL A 34 -8.55 -45.80 2.55
N LEU A 35 -8.15 -45.01 1.56
CA LEU A 35 -7.16 -43.94 1.76
C LEU A 35 -7.91 -42.70 2.25
N LEU A 36 -8.04 -42.55 3.57
CA LEU A 36 -8.16 -41.22 4.15
C LEU A 36 -6.78 -40.56 4.00
N LEU A 37 -6.67 -39.41 3.33
CA LEU A 37 -5.93 -38.25 3.83
C LEU A 37 -6.03 -37.02 2.91
N THR A 38 -6.69 -36.00 3.47
CA THR A 38 -6.37 -34.56 3.42
C THR A 38 -6.37 -33.85 2.06
N ALA A 39 -7.51 -33.20 1.76
CA ALA A 39 -7.54 -32.03 0.92
C ALA A 39 -6.60 -30.96 1.52
N ALA A 40 -5.51 -30.64 0.82
CA ALA A 40 -4.68 -29.49 1.11
C ALA A 40 -5.52 -28.23 0.87
N ALA A 41 -6.07 -27.66 1.94
CA ALA A 41 -6.60 -26.31 1.90
C ALA A 41 -5.45 -25.37 1.45
N PRO A 42 -5.68 -24.46 0.48
CA PRO A 42 -4.70 -23.41 0.22
C PRO A 42 -4.55 -22.63 1.53
N ALA A 43 -3.39 -22.75 2.17
CA ALA A 43 -3.02 -21.85 3.24
C ALA A 43 -3.10 -20.44 2.66
N ALA A 44 -4.11 -19.68 3.07
CA ALA A 44 -4.16 -18.26 2.82
C ALA A 44 -2.85 -17.71 3.39
N ALA A 45 -1.95 -17.28 2.50
CA ALA A 45 -0.74 -16.61 2.91
C ALA A 45 -1.17 -15.47 3.85
N PRO A 46 -0.56 -15.35 5.05
CA PRO A 46 -0.86 -14.23 5.92
C PRO A 46 -0.59 -12.98 5.10
N ALA A 47 -1.61 -12.11 4.97
CA ALA A 47 -1.38 -10.76 4.47
C ALA A 47 -0.24 -10.21 5.31
N ALA A 48 0.90 -9.93 4.67
CA ALA A 48 2.06 -9.40 5.35
C ALA A 48 1.58 -8.17 6.11
N THR A 49 1.61 -8.25 7.45
CA THR A 49 1.48 -7.07 8.29
C THR A 49 2.71 -6.26 7.98
N SER A 50 2.57 -5.32 7.04
CA SER A 50 3.60 -4.33 6.71
C SER A 50 4.14 -3.80 8.04
N ALA A 51 5.42 -4.07 8.31
CA ALA A 51 6.05 -3.57 9.52
C ALA A 51 5.87 -2.04 9.54
N GLU A 52 5.20 -1.52 10.58
CA GLU A 52 5.05 -0.09 10.77
C GLU A 52 6.45 0.50 10.90
N ILE A 53 6.88 1.24 9.88
CA ILE A 53 8.16 1.94 9.90
C ILE A 53 7.95 3.18 10.76
N ASP A 54 8.63 3.23 11.90
CA ASP A 54 8.46 4.33 12.85
C ASP A 54 8.81 5.68 12.21
N CYS A 55 8.04 6.72 12.59
CA CYS A 55 8.25 8.07 12.10
C CYS A 55 9.16 8.82 13.07
N PRO A 56 10.44 9.07 12.72
CA PRO A 56 11.38 9.68 13.64
C PRO A 56 10.95 11.08 14.09
N GLY A 57 11.39 11.48 15.28
CA GLY A 57 11.12 12.81 15.84
C GLY A 57 11.63 13.94 14.94
N GLY A 58 10.80 14.95 14.71
CA GLY A 58 11.05 16.07 13.80
C GLY A 58 10.64 15.82 12.34
N TYR A 59 9.98 14.69 12.04
CA TYR A 59 9.57 14.33 10.68
C TYR A 59 8.05 14.15 10.54
N VAL A 60 7.61 14.28 9.29
CA VAL A 60 6.29 13.92 8.81
C VAL A 60 6.44 12.73 7.88
N CYS A 61 5.66 11.68 8.13
CA CYS A 61 5.70 10.44 7.38
C CYS A 61 4.34 10.19 6.73
N ILE A 62 4.35 9.98 5.42
CA ILE A 62 3.16 9.64 4.63
C ILE A 62 3.30 8.20 4.18
N TYR A 63 2.35 7.37 4.54
CA TYR A 63 2.36 5.93 4.29
C TYR A 63 1.41 5.59 3.14
N PRO A 64 1.80 4.65 2.26
CA PRO A 64 0.98 4.24 1.13
C PRO A 64 -0.24 3.41 1.54
N GLU A 65 -0.19 2.76 2.71
CA GLU A 65 -1.29 1.94 3.23
C GLU A 65 -1.94 2.59 4.45
N THR A 66 -3.15 2.13 4.79
CA THR A 66 -3.80 2.48 6.06
C THR A 66 -3.07 1.82 7.23
N ASN A 67 -3.27 2.33 8.45
CA ASN A 67 -2.61 1.86 9.67
C ASN A 67 -1.08 1.90 9.58
N PHE A 68 -0.53 2.93 8.93
CA PHE A 68 0.92 3.16 8.82
C PHE A 68 1.70 2.02 8.15
N GLY A 69 1.04 1.30 7.24
CA GLY A 69 1.65 0.21 6.47
C GLY A 69 2.44 0.69 5.24
N GLY A 70 3.33 -0.18 4.78
CA GLY A 70 4.19 0.02 3.61
C GLY A 70 5.35 0.98 3.88
N GLN A 71 6.19 1.17 2.86
CA GLN A 71 7.33 2.08 2.94
C GLN A 71 6.86 3.55 3.00
N PRO A 72 7.05 4.28 4.12
CA PRO A 72 6.66 5.66 4.19
C PRO A 72 7.59 6.53 3.36
N TRP A 73 7.04 7.61 2.84
CA TRP A 73 7.81 8.76 2.45
C TRP A 73 7.99 9.70 3.65
N VAL A 74 9.24 10.00 3.97
CA VAL A 74 9.63 10.72 5.17
C VAL A 74 10.15 12.11 4.78
N LYS A 75 9.65 13.15 5.45
CA LYS A 75 10.04 14.54 5.24
C LYS A 75 10.34 15.22 6.55
N ARG A 76 11.52 15.84 6.66
CA ARG A 76 11.89 16.62 7.83
C ARG A 76 11.03 17.88 7.90
N ALA A 77 10.42 18.16 9.05
CA ALA A 77 9.49 19.27 9.19
C ALA A 77 10.17 20.65 9.07
N VAL A 78 11.44 20.73 9.47
CA VAL A 78 12.22 21.99 9.38
C VAL A 78 12.64 22.33 7.96
N ASP A 79 12.68 21.36 7.03
CA ASP A 79 13.00 21.60 5.60
C ASP A 79 11.85 22.28 4.85
N GLY A 80 10.71 22.47 5.53
CA GLY A 80 9.57 23.20 4.99
C GLY A 80 8.62 22.36 4.13
N SER A 81 7.75 23.09 3.43
CA SER A 81 6.62 22.53 2.68
C SER A 81 7.02 21.98 1.31
N VAL A 82 6.25 21.03 0.80
CA VAL A 82 6.44 20.39 -0.52
C VAL A 82 5.22 20.64 -1.40
N LYS A 83 5.43 21.39 -2.49
CA LYS A 83 4.37 21.82 -3.43
C LYS A 83 3.83 20.70 -4.32
N ASP A 84 4.65 19.71 -4.66
CA ASP A 84 4.27 18.48 -5.37
C ASP A 84 5.09 17.33 -4.79
N LEU A 85 4.40 16.30 -4.31
CA LEU A 85 5.05 15.13 -3.75
C LEU A 85 5.76 14.33 -4.86
N PRO A 86 6.87 13.65 -4.52
CA PRO A 86 7.55 12.79 -5.48
C PRO A 86 6.66 11.60 -5.87
N SER A 87 6.87 11.07 -7.07
CA SER A 87 6.10 9.95 -7.64
C SER A 87 6.07 8.69 -6.78
N ALA A 88 7.02 8.55 -5.83
CA ALA A 88 7.06 7.45 -4.88
C ALA A 88 5.82 7.39 -3.98
N ILE A 89 5.25 8.53 -3.58
CA ILE A 89 4.13 8.61 -2.62
C ILE A 89 2.93 9.42 -3.12
N ARG A 90 3.14 10.21 -4.18
CA ARG A 90 2.09 11.00 -4.80
C ARG A 90 0.95 10.08 -5.27
N ASP A 91 -0.28 10.44 -4.94
CA ASP A 91 -1.49 9.65 -5.25
C ASP A 91 -1.50 8.24 -4.63
N ARG A 92 -0.77 8.05 -3.51
CA ARG A 92 -0.71 6.78 -2.78
C ARG A 92 -0.89 6.93 -1.28
N GLY A 93 -0.80 8.15 -0.75
CA GLY A 93 -0.92 8.38 0.69
C GLY A 93 -2.28 7.92 1.23
N SER A 94 -2.26 6.98 2.18
CA SER A 94 -3.44 6.40 2.83
C SER A 94 -3.43 6.60 4.35
N SER A 95 -2.26 6.85 4.95
CA SER A 95 -2.15 7.28 6.35
C SER A 95 -0.96 8.24 6.55
N VAL A 96 -1.01 9.04 7.62
CA VAL A 96 -0.03 10.11 7.86
C VAL A 96 0.28 10.20 9.35
N ARG A 97 1.58 10.26 9.69
CA ARG A 97 2.05 10.51 11.04
C ARG A 97 2.90 11.77 11.06
N ASN A 98 2.67 12.63 12.03
CA ASN A 98 3.43 13.86 12.24
C ASN A 98 4.10 13.79 13.61
N ASN A 99 5.36 13.35 13.65
CA ASN A 99 6.15 13.32 14.87
C ASN A 99 7.04 14.58 14.99
N SER A 100 6.53 15.73 14.55
CA SER A 100 7.27 17.00 14.60
C SER A 100 6.60 18.03 15.51
N ASP A 101 7.35 19.07 15.87
CA ASP A 101 6.88 20.26 16.60
C ASP A 101 6.03 21.20 15.73
N ARG A 102 5.79 20.84 14.47
CA ARG A 102 5.08 21.64 13.47
C ARG A 102 3.79 20.97 13.06
N THR A 103 2.85 21.75 12.54
CA THR A 103 1.61 21.23 11.98
C THR A 103 1.82 20.81 10.54
N ALA A 104 1.37 19.61 10.20
CA ALA A 104 1.41 19.06 8.85
C ALA A 104 0.00 19.11 8.25
N ARG A 105 -0.13 19.68 7.05
CA ARG A 105 -1.37 19.70 6.28
C ARG A 105 -1.17 18.98 4.96
N VAL A 106 -1.91 17.92 4.75
CA VAL A 106 -1.80 17.08 3.55
C VAL A 106 -2.96 17.42 2.62
N TYR A 107 -2.62 17.80 1.39
CA TYR A 107 -3.56 18.28 0.38
C TYR A 107 -3.73 17.26 -0.74
N GLU A 108 -4.94 17.18 -1.26
CA GLU A 108 -5.28 16.31 -2.40
C GLU A 108 -4.78 16.86 -3.76
N LYS A 109 -4.49 18.16 -3.84
CA LYS A 109 -3.95 18.79 -5.07
C LYS A 109 -2.56 19.34 -4.85
N ARG A 110 -1.92 19.69 -5.96
CA ARG A 110 -0.62 20.38 -5.97
C ARG A 110 -0.79 21.80 -5.43
N ASN A 111 0.34 22.39 -5.01
CA ASN A 111 0.42 23.78 -4.55
C ASN A 111 -0.50 24.12 -3.36
N TYR A 112 -0.75 23.16 -2.46
CA TYR A 112 -1.53 23.36 -1.23
C TYR A 112 -3.00 23.74 -1.49
N SER A 113 -3.59 23.12 -2.50
CA SER A 113 -4.96 23.40 -2.95
C SER A 113 -5.88 22.20 -2.79
N GLY A 114 -7.19 22.46 -2.88
CA GLY A 114 -8.22 21.44 -2.75
C GLY A 114 -8.47 21.04 -1.30
N ARG A 115 -9.06 19.85 -1.11
CA ARG A 115 -9.29 19.29 0.22
C ARG A 115 -7.96 18.99 0.91
N TRP A 116 -7.98 19.15 2.23
CA TRP A 116 -6.83 18.84 3.07
C TRP A 116 -7.25 18.24 4.40
N VAL A 117 -6.32 17.49 4.98
CA VAL A 117 -6.37 17.07 6.38
C VAL A 117 -5.26 17.77 7.15
N CYS A 118 -5.53 18.07 8.42
CA CYS A 118 -4.53 18.65 9.31
C CYS A 118 -4.15 17.63 10.37
N VAL A 119 -2.84 17.48 10.54
CA VAL A 119 -2.22 16.62 11.51
C VAL A 119 -1.48 17.53 12.48
N THR A 120 -1.98 17.57 13.72
CA THR A 120 -1.49 18.46 14.77
C THR A 120 0.00 18.25 15.03
N LYS A 121 0.65 19.32 15.52
CA LYS A 121 2.00 19.24 16.07
C LYS A 121 2.05 18.30 17.28
N SER A 122 3.23 17.82 17.63
CA SER A 122 3.49 16.98 18.81
C SER A 122 2.87 15.58 18.73
N GLY A 123 3.02 14.90 17.58
CA GLY A 123 2.70 13.47 17.46
C GLY A 123 1.31 13.16 16.89
N GLY A 124 0.65 14.13 16.24
CA GLY A 124 -0.62 13.88 15.57
C GLY A 124 -0.51 12.77 14.52
N SER A 125 -1.55 11.96 14.37
CA SER A 125 -1.56 10.86 13.40
C SER A 125 -2.95 10.56 12.87
N ILE A 126 -3.04 10.23 11.60
CA ILE A 126 -4.25 9.76 10.93
C ILE A 126 -3.94 8.39 10.34
N HIS A 127 -4.56 7.36 10.90
CA HIS A 127 -4.36 5.96 10.48
C HIS A 127 -5.17 5.60 9.23
N ASP A 128 -6.23 6.36 8.91
CA ASP A 128 -7.04 6.12 7.71
C ASP A 128 -7.51 7.44 7.07
N LEU A 129 -7.00 7.75 5.88
CA LEU A 129 -7.41 8.91 5.10
C LEU A 129 -8.74 8.71 4.35
N ARG A 130 -9.31 7.50 4.30
CA ARG A 130 -10.62 7.23 3.68
C ARG A 130 -11.74 7.95 4.40
N GLY A 131 -11.66 8.07 5.73
CA GLY A 131 -12.60 8.86 6.53
C GLY A 131 -12.59 10.36 6.18
N TYR A 132 -11.54 10.83 5.52
CA TYR A 132 -11.38 12.20 5.04
C TYR A 132 -11.50 12.32 3.52
N ASN A 133 -11.86 11.22 2.84
CA ASN A 133 -11.90 11.09 1.39
C ASN A 133 -10.57 11.54 0.72
N LEU A 134 -9.40 11.35 1.36
CA LEU A 134 -8.09 11.79 0.84
C LEU A 134 -7.16 10.61 0.53
N ASN A 135 -7.68 9.38 0.64
CA ASN A 135 -6.97 8.15 0.34
C ASN A 135 -6.50 8.11 -1.11
N ASP A 136 -5.23 7.76 -1.35
CA ASP A 136 -4.61 7.71 -2.69
C ASP A 136 -4.69 9.02 -3.49
N GLN A 137 -4.92 10.14 -2.81
CA GLN A 137 -5.05 11.45 -3.46
C GLN A 137 -4.01 12.47 -2.97
N THR A 138 -3.15 12.07 -2.06
CA THR A 138 -2.15 12.96 -1.46
C THR A 138 -1.18 13.52 -2.51
N ARG A 139 -1.17 14.84 -2.70
CA ARG A 139 -0.39 15.55 -3.74
C ARG A 139 0.57 16.60 -3.25
N SER A 140 0.27 17.28 -2.14
CA SER A 140 1.19 18.26 -1.56
C SER A 140 1.12 18.26 -0.04
N LEU A 141 2.23 18.66 0.58
CA LEU A 141 2.39 18.69 2.03
C LEU A 141 2.78 20.10 2.46
N ARG A 142 1.94 20.76 3.23
CA ARG A 142 2.26 22.05 3.84
C ARG A 142 2.66 21.84 5.29
N ILE A 143 3.80 22.38 5.67
CA ILE A 143 4.31 22.34 7.05
C ILE A 143 4.37 23.77 7.56
N ASN A 144 3.70 24.05 8.67
CA ASN A 144 3.63 25.38 9.26
C ASN A 144 3.61 25.29 10.81
N ARG A 145 3.56 26.45 11.48
CA ARG A 145 3.46 26.53 12.95
C ARG A 145 2.05 26.82 13.46
N ASN A 146 1.10 27.00 12.56
CA ASN A 146 -0.28 27.29 12.93
C ASN A 146 -0.97 26.00 13.34
N ASP A 147 -1.85 26.08 14.33
CA ASP A 147 -2.60 24.92 14.77
C ASP A 147 -3.63 24.44 13.72
N CYS A 148 -4.23 23.28 13.99
CA CYS A 148 -5.34 22.77 13.20
C CYS A 148 -6.63 23.46 13.66
N GLY A 149 -6.91 24.65 13.11
CA GLY A 149 -8.07 25.48 13.45
C GLY A 149 -7.94 26.85 12.84
#